data_AF-A0A3D1SRB0-F1
#
_entry.id   AF-A0A3D1SRB0-F1
#
_cell.length_a   1.000
_cell.length_b   1.000
_cell.length_c   1.000
_cell.angle_alpha   90.00
_cell.angle_beta   90.00
_cell.angle_gamma   90.00
#
_symmetry.space_group_name_H-M   'P 1'
#
loop_
_entity.id
_entity.type
_entity.pdbx_description
1 polymer ?
#
loop_
_entity_poly.entity_id
_entity_poly.type
_entity_poly.pdbx_seq_one_letter_code
_entity_poly.pdbx_strand_id
1 'polypeptide(L)'
;MATHHKNQQTHSSKNGRVAYKHHTFASPKARFIIPQNAAQTEGAFRNLLFPVKHSFVAFCEKWSRAFLGSLIATLIVYPIIASFTTLFFYFSPVGFALPLVLSTILKSNWYAPLYGGAVALIVTIILAFLRCSFATAEMANMRSYSLLKSRQNELKARLGIEDRPNGSPAFISLSKMKQATGMTSRDRCSESALREVYAAYGDVCYNLNYSHSGLQWVWCSGYINTWTSIHRAEEALIEVEPVATIVEEALHDQEAIENSAINNSDRLLEKLIQAIKDLDPGASVYFKEHQPDKNYEELQQALKAQMDVLDRLVEAYNRKHPDDTVTKEDMKNTTLDAQVERRARGVLREVRNSLNAYRDNLWEGLVRARNNLLISIALTGAITHVLLCMVILLDYPANSNKEVLMAAAAFYLVGAVAGLFGRFYAESTSERSNDDYGLFSARLIATPLLSGLAGVGGVLITVVLPVLSGQPVPGLDKIFTLNSQYLFAAIVFGFTPNLLIKSLQQRVQKYTTELESSKAGGAVNEKK
;
A
#
# COMPACT_ATOMS: atom_id res chain seq x y z
N MET A 1 17.41 10.39 -70.70
CA MET A 1 15.94 10.30 -70.60
C MET A 1 15.63 9.67 -69.25
N ALA A 2 15.56 10.44 -68.17
CA ALA A 2 14.40 11.23 -67.72
C ALA A 2 13.22 10.28 -67.38
N THR A 3 12.80 10.11 -66.13
CA THR A 3 12.16 11.17 -65.35
C THR A 3 12.12 10.89 -63.84
N HIS A 4 12.21 11.99 -63.10
CA HIS A 4 11.95 12.18 -61.68
C HIS A 4 10.54 11.75 -61.23
N HIS A 5 10.42 11.29 -59.99
CA HIS A 5 9.28 11.69 -59.15
C HIS A 5 9.70 11.95 -57.70
N LYS A 6 9.66 13.23 -57.34
CA LYS A 6 9.54 13.74 -55.96
C LYS A 6 8.20 13.31 -55.40
N ASN A 7 8.16 12.93 -54.12
CA ASN A 7 6.98 13.23 -53.30
C ASN A 7 7.40 13.60 -51.88
N GLN A 8 7.10 14.85 -51.53
CA GLN A 8 7.13 15.41 -50.19
C GLN A 8 5.94 14.86 -49.40
N GLN A 9 6.16 14.43 -48.16
CA GLN A 9 5.10 14.38 -47.16
C GLN A 9 5.55 15.09 -45.89
N THR A 10 4.86 16.19 -45.65
CA THR A 10 4.89 17.09 -44.51
C THR A 10 4.08 16.54 -43.33
N HIS A 11 4.57 16.85 -42.12
CA HIS A 11 3.83 17.03 -40.86
C HIS A 11 2.90 15.91 -40.34
N SER A 12 3.25 15.35 -39.17
CA SER A 12 2.50 15.63 -37.92
C SER A 12 3.10 14.86 -36.75
N SER A 13 3.87 15.58 -35.91
CA SER A 13 4.32 15.11 -34.60
C SER A 13 3.12 15.07 -33.64
N LYS A 14 2.48 13.91 -33.52
CA LYS A 14 1.51 13.66 -32.45
C LYS A 14 2.25 13.32 -31.15
N ASN A 15 2.44 14.35 -30.32
CA ASN A 15 2.76 14.22 -28.90
C ASN A 15 1.66 13.40 -28.21
N GLY A 16 1.94 12.13 -27.92
CA GLY A 16 1.11 11.28 -27.07
C GLY A 16 1.23 11.70 -25.61
N ARG A 17 0.43 12.68 -25.18
CA ARG A 17 0.10 12.85 -23.75
C ARG A 17 -0.79 11.69 -23.34
N VAL A 18 -0.20 10.67 -22.73
CA VAL A 18 -0.94 9.65 -21.98
C VAL A 18 -1.50 10.33 -20.73
N ALA A 19 -2.75 10.76 -20.80
CA ALA A 19 -3.51 11.20 -19.65
C ALA A 19 -3.81 9.99 -18.76
N TYR A 20 -2.99 9.77 -17.73
CA TYR A 20 -3.34 8.85 -16.65
C TYR A 20 -4.54 9.44 -15.89
N LYS A 21 -5.74 8.93 -16.20
CA LYS A 21 -6.93 9.13 -15.36
C LYS A 21 -6.69 8.43 -14.03
N HIS A 22 -6.28 9.17 -13.01
CA HIS A 22 -6.31 8.72 -11.63
C HIS A 22 -7.77 8.46 -11.23
N HIS A 23 -8.18 7.20 -11.18
CA HIS A 23 -9.37 6.79 -10.46
C HIS A 23 -9.05 6.77 -8.95
N THR A 24 -9.01 7.96 -8.35
CA THR A 24 -9.15 8.09 -6.89
C THR A 24 -10.53 7.57 -6.50
N PHE A 25 -10.57 6.48 -5.73
CA PHE A 25 -11.77 6.10 -5.00
C PHE A 25 -12.17 7.28 -4.11
N ALA A 26 -13.32 7.88 -4.41
CA ALA A 26 -13.89 8.96 -3.62
C ALA A 26 -14.38 8.38 -2.29
N SER A 27 -13.52 8.42 -1.27
CA SER A 27 -13.97 8.46 0.13
C SER A 27 -14.92 9.66 0.30
N PRO A 28 -15.97 9.59 1.14
CA PRO A 28 -16.85 10.72 1.38
C PRO A 28 -16.02 11.90 1.91
N LYS A 29 -15.71 12.87 1.04
CA LYS A 29 -14.97 14.07 1.40
C LYS A 29 -15.86 14.94 2.27
N ALA A 30 -15.79 14.75 3.58
CA ALA A 30 -15.85 15.90 4.49
C ALA A 30 -14.52 16.65 4.31
N ARG A 31 -14.41 17.49 3.27
CA ARG A 31 -13.31 18.46 3.20
C ARG A 31 -13.48 19.39 4.39
N PHE A 32 -12.61 19.28 5.39
CA PHE A 32 -12.50 20.26 6.46
C PHE A 32 -12.11 21.61 5.83
N ILE A 33 -13.09 22.47 5.60
CA ILE A 33 -12.86 23.87 5.26
C ILE A 33 -12.52 24.56 6.58
N ILE A 34 -11.25 24.92 6.78
CA ILE A 34 -10.81 25.67 7.95
C ILE A 34 -11.43 27.07 7.87
N PRO A 35 -12.30 27.48 8.82
CA PRO A 35 -12.85 28.83 8.85
C PRO A 35 -11.74 29.88 9.07
N GLN A 36 -11.80 31.02 8.38
CA GLN A 36 -10.75 32.05 8.41
C GLN A 36 -10.62 32.80 9.75
N ASN A 37 -11.55 32.65 10.71
CA ASN A 37 -11.54 33.38 11.98
C ASN A 37 -11.04 32.53 13.16
N ALA A 38 -9.89 32.92 13.73
CA ALA A 38 -9.18 32.21 14.81
C ALA A 38 -9.98 32.08 16.13
N ALA A 39 -10.87 33.03 16.44
CA ALA A 39 -11.65 33.00 17.69
C ALA A 39 -12.93 32.13 17.61
N GLN A 40 -13.45 31.89 16.40
CA GLN A 40 -14.65 31.06 16.18
C GLN A 40 -14.28 29.59 15.89
N THR A 41 -13.03 29.36 15.51
CA THR A 41 -12.48 28.03 15.20
C THR A 41 -12.16 27.22 16.44
N GLU A 42 -11.63 27.80 17.52
CA GLU A 42 -11.36 27.03 18.74
C GLU A 42 -12.61 26.34 19.31
N GLY A 43 -13.78 27.00 19.26
CA GLY A 43 -15.05 26.41 19.73
C GLY A 43 -15.64 25.38 18.77
N ALA A 44 -15.66 25.67 17.46
CA ALA A 44 -16.23 24.79 16.45
C ALA A 44 -15.37 23.53 16.21
N PHE A 45 -14.04 23.67 16.18
CA PHE A 45 -13.11 22.56 16.00
C PHE A 45 -13.12 21.62 17.22
N ARG A 46 -13.26 22.18 18.43
CA ARG A 46 -13.34 21.41 19.68
C ARG A 46 -14.63 20.58 19.81
N ASN A 47 -15.77 21.09 19.34
CA ASN A 47 -17.04 20.36 19.32
C ASN A 47 -17.16 19.39 18.13
N LEU A 48 -16.47 19.62 17.00
CA LEU A 48 -16.49 18.71 15.85
C LEU A 48 -15.58 17.48 16.03
N LEU A 49 -14.45 17.62 16.74
CA LEU A 49 -13.47 16.54 16.91
C LEU A 49 -13.74 15.64 18.12
N PHE A 50 -14.52 16.08 19.11
CA PHE A 50 -14.65 15.37 20.38
C PHE A 50 -16.09 15.36 20.93
N PRO A 51 -17.03 14.62 20.33
CA PRO A 51 -18.26 14.29 21.02
C PRO A 51 -17.92 13.37 22.20
N VAL A 52 -18.07 13.89 23.43
CA VAL A 52 -17.98 13.12 24.67
C VAL A 52 -19.20 12.19 24.75
N LYS A 53 -19.22 11.14 23.94
CA LYS A 53 -20.23 10.08 24.02
C LYS A 53 -19.82 9.10 25.11
N HIS A 54 -20.78 8.75 25.96
CA HIS A 54 -20.66 7.76 27.03
C HIS A 54 -19.84 6.53 26.60
N SER A 55 -18.85 6.17 27.42
CA SER A 55 -17.84 5.12 27.21
C SER A 55 -18.38 3.82 26.61
N PHE A 56 -19.58 3.38 27.03
CA PHE A 56 -20.19 2.15 26.54
C PHE A 56 -20.65 2.21 25.08
N VAL A 57 -21.26 3.32 24.65
CA VAL A 57 -21.74 3.46 23.26
C VAL A 57 -20.56 3.50 22.29
N ALA A 58 -19.49 4.22 22.65
CA ALA A 58 -18.26 4.28 21.85
C ALA A 58 -17.57 2.90 21.78
N PHE A 59 -17.56 2.14 22.88
CA PHE A 59 -17.05 0.78 22.89
C PHE A 59 -17.85 -0.16 21.97
N CYS A 60 -19.19 -0.11 22.04
CA CYS A 60 -20.06 -0.91 21.16
C CYS A 60 -19.94 -0.51 19.68
N GLU A 61 -19.77 0.77 19.37
CA GLU A 61 -19.56 1.26 18.01
C GLU A 61 -18.20 0.78 17.45
N LYS A 62 -17.14 0.84 18.27
CA LYS A 62 -15.83 0.26 17.93
C LYS A 62 -15.94 -1.23 17.63
N TRP A 63 -16.55 -1.98 18.54
CA TRP A 63 -16.66 -3.44 18.40
C TRP A 63 -17.51 -3.84 17.21
N SER A 64 -18.62 -3.15 16.94
CA SER A 64 -19.47 -3.46 15.79
C SER A 64 -18.77 -3.19 14.46
N ARG A 65 -18.00 -2.10 14.33
CA ARG A 65 -17.20 -1.80 13.14
C ARG A 65 -16.05 -2.80 12.95
N ALA A 66 -15.36 -3.16 14.01
CA ALA A 66 -14.30 -4.17 13.99
C ALA A 66 -14.86 -5.55 13.60
N PHE A 67 -15.97 -5.96 14.21
CA PHE A 67 -16.66 -7.21 13.88
C PHE A 67 -17.13 -7.23 12.42
N LEU A 68 -17.75 -6.16 11.93
CA LEU A 68 -18.18 -6.08 10.54
C LEU A 68 -17.00 -6.15 9.56
N GLY A 69 -15.91 -5.44 9.87
CA GLY A 69 -14.67 -5.50 9.09
C GLY A 69 -14.08 -6.92 9.03
N SER A 70 -14.02 -7.59 10.19
CA SER A 70 -13.56 -8.97 10.31
C SER A 70 -14.48 -9.95 9.57
N LEU A 71 -15.81 -9.78 9.69
CA LEU A 71 -16.79 -10.63 9.02
C LEU A 71 -16.60 -10.61 7.50
N ILE A 72 -16.51 -9.42 6.89
CA ILE A 72 -16.27 -9.28 5.45
C ILE A 72 -14.92 -9.90 5.05
N ALA A 73 -13.88 -9.73 5.88
CA ALA A 73 -12.58 -10.36 5.64
C ALA A 73 -12.66 -11.89 5.65
N THR A 74 -13.38 -12.46 6.62
CA THR A 74 -13.56 -13.91 6.75
C THR A 74 -14.49 -14.51 5.70
N LEU A 75 -15.43 -13.72 5.16
CA LEU A 75 -16.33 -14.14 4.09
C LEU A 75 -15.57 -14.56 2.82
N ILE A 76 -14.36 -14.06 2.62
CA ILE A 76 -13.45 -14.47 1.53
C ILE A 76 -13.14 -15.98 1.60
N VAL A 77 -13.07 -16.54 2.81
CA VAL A 77 -12.75 -17.96 3.06
C VAL A 77 -14.02 -18.82 3.19
N TYR A 78 -15.20 -18.19 3.26
CA TYR A 78 -16.48 -18.89 3.42
C TYR A 78 -16.70 -20.03 2.41
N PRO A 79 -16.46 -19.87 1.09
CA PRO A 79 -16.70 -20.96 0.14
C PRO A 79 -15.81 -22.18 0.37
N ILE A 80 -14.61 -21.99 0.92
CA ILE A 80 -13.68 -23.08 1.26
C ILE A 80 -14.25 -23.86 2.45
N ILE A 81 -14.66 -23.16 3.51
CA ILE A 81 -15.26 -23.77 4.70
C ILE A 81 -16.56 -24.49 4.32
N ALA A 82 -17.42 -23.84 3.53
CA ALA A 82 -18.68 -24.39 3.04
C ALA A 82 -18.48 -25.67 2.20
N SER A 83 -17.46 -25.71 1.35
CA SER A 83 -17.14 -26.90 0.57
C SER A 83 -16.68 -28.05 1.45
N PHE A 84 -15.81 -27.76 2.43
CA PHE A 84 -15.33 -28.77 3.38
C PHE A 84 -16.46 -29.34 4.25
N THR A 85 -17.31 -28.49 4.83
CA THR A 85 -18.45 -28.94 5.64
C THR A 85 -19.49 -29.67 4.81
N THR A 86 -19.73 -29.27 3.57
CA THR A 86 -20.64 -29.96 2.65
C THR A 86 -20.15 -31.38 2.34
N LEU A 87 -18.86 -31.56 2.04
CA LEU A 87 -18.26 -32.89 1.84
C LEU A 87 -18.36 -33.73 3.11
N PHE A 88 -18.07 -33.13 4.28
CA PHE A 88 -18.19 -33.82 5.56
C PHE A 88 -19.61 -34.36 5.78
N PHE A 89 -20.64 -33.54 5.56
CA PHE A 89 -22.02 -34.00 5.69
C PHE A 89 -22.41 -35.03 4.62
N TYR A 90 -21.93 -34.89 3.39
CA TYR A 90 -22.21 -35.84 2.31
C TYR A 90 -21.65 -37.25 2.60
N PHE A 91 -20.47 -37.35 3.20
CA PHE A 91 -19.88 -38.63 3.60
C PHE A 91 -20.34 -39.13 4.97
N SER A 92 -20.92 -38.26 5.80
CA SER A 92 -21.35 -38.63 7.15
C SER A 92 -22.54 -39.59 7.11
N PRO A 93 -22.59 -40.59 8.02
CA PRO A 93 -23.78 -41.41 8.18
C PRO A 93 -25.00 -40.54 8.50
N VAL A 94 -26.15 -40.86 7.89
CA VAL A 94 -27.41 -40.11 7.99
C VAL A 94 -27.87 -39.89 9.45
N GLY A 95 -27.37 -40.69 10.41
CA GLY A 95 -27.66 -40.59 11.84
C GLY A 95 -26.79 -39.63 12.65
N PHE A 96 -25.75 -39.00 12.07
CA PHE A 96 -24.90 -38.03 12.79
C PHE A 96 -25.51 -36.61 12.82
N ALA A 97 -26.45 -36.31 11.91
CA ALA A 97 -27.14 -35.02 11.88
C ALA A 97 -28.24 -34.97 12.96
N LEU A 98 -28.28 -33.86 13.72
CA LEU A 98 -29.14 -33.62 14.89
C LEU A 98 -30.58 -34.20 14.79
N PRO A 99 -31.11 -34.82 15.88
CA PRO A 99 -32.39 -35.54 15.86
C PRO A 99 -33.66 -34.65 15.87
N LEU A 100 -33.55 -33.33 15.65
CA LEU A 100 -34.71 -32.44 15.74
C LEU A 100 -35.36 -32.21 14.34
N VAL A 101 -36.47 -32.92 14.12
CA VAL A 101 -37.62 -32.54 13.26
C VAL A 101 -37.55 -32.80 11.74
N LEU A 102 -36.42 -33.14 11.12
CA LEU A 102 -36.28 -33.10 9.64
C LEU A 102 -36.03 -34.43 8.91
N SER A 103 -36.60 -35.55 9.36
CA SER A 103 -36.43 -36.88 8.74
C SER A 103 -36.88 -36.97 7.27
N THR A 104 -37.77 -36.09 6.83
CA THR A 104 -38.24 -35.99 5.43
C THR A 104 -37.25 -35.29 4.50
N ILE A 105 -36.48 -34.31 4.99
CA ILE A 105 -35.43 -33.63 4.20
C ILE A 105 -34.16 -34.48 4.09
N LEU A 106 -33.92 -35.36 5.08
CA LEU A 106 -32.79 -36.31 5.09
C LEU A 106 -32.81 -37.34 3.95
N LYS A 107 -33.94 -37.54 3.26
CA LYS A 107 -34.00 -38.40 2.06
C LYS A 107 -33.53 -37.70 0.78
N SER A 108 -33.36 -36.38 0.80
CA SER A 108 -33.04 -35.56 -0.36
C SER A 108 -31.56 -35.16 -0.37
N ASN A 109 -30.87 -35.23 -1.51
CA ASN A 109 -29.46 -34.83 -1.66
C ASN A 109 -29.18 -33.37 -1.25
N TRP A 110 -30.23 -32.56 -1.08
CA TRP A 110 -30.16 -31.19 -0.59
C TRP A 110 -29.67 -31.06 0.86
N TYR A 111 -29.70 -32.13 1.66
CA TYR A 111 -29.27 -32.04 3.06
C TYR A 111 -27.80 -31.59 3.18
N ALA A 112 -26.87 -32.17 2.41
CA ALA A 112 -25.45 -31.90 2.57
C ALA A 112 -25.08 -30.44 2.27
N PRO A 113 -25.52 -29.82 1.15
CA PRO A 113 -25.29 -28.40 0.88
C PRO A 113 -25.93 -27.46 1.91
N LEU A 114 -27.17 -27.75 2.36
CA LEU A 114 -27.89 -26.88 3.30
C LEU A 114 -27.24 -26.88 4.69
N TYR A 115 -26.98 -28.07 5.25
CA TYR A 115 -26.31 -28.19 6.55
C TYR A 115 -24.85 -27.74 6.48
N GLY A 116 -24.15 -28.08 5.39
CA GLY A 116 -22.80 -27.62 5.12
C GLY A 116 -22.69 -26.10 5.12
N GLY A 117 -23.57 -25.42 4.38
CA GLY A 117 -23.65 -23.96 4.34
C GLY A 117 -24.00 -23.34 5.70
N ALA A 118 -24.98 -23.89 6.42
CA ALA A 118 -25.38 -23.39 7.74
C ALA A 118 -24.23 -23.50 8.77
N VAL A 119 -23.56 -24.66 8.84
CA VAL A 119 -22.40 -24.84 9.72
C VAL A 119 -21.25 -23.92 9.30
N ALA A 120 -20.99 -23.78 8.00
CA ALA A 120 -19.95 -22.88 7.52
C ALA A 120 -20.23 -21.41 7.87
N LEU A 121 -21.49 -20.98 7.83
CA LEU A 121 -21.88 -19.64 8.26
C LEU A 121 -21.60 -19.43 9.75
N ILE A 122 -21.98 -20.39 10.60
CA ILE A 122 -21.72 -20.35 12.05
C ILE A 122 -20.21 -20.30 12.32
N VAL A 123 -19.44 -21.19 11.70
CA VAL A 123 -17.97 -21.20 11.82
C VAL A 123 -17.36 -19.88 11.35
N THR A 124 -17.85 -19.31 10.26
CA THR A 124 -17.37 -18.01 9.74
C THR A 124 -17.68 -16.88 10.72
N ILE A 125 -18.87 -16.84 11.33
CA ILE A 125 -19.23 -15.86 12.36
C ILE A 125 -18.34 -16.01 13.60
N ILE A 126 -18.08 -17.24 14.05
CA ILE A 126 -17.18 -17.50 15.18
C ILE A 126 -15.76 -17.04 14.86
N LEU A 127 -15.24 -17.37 13.68
CA LEU A 127 -13.92 -16.91 13.22
C LEU A 127 -13.86 -15.39 13.09
N ALA A 128 -14.92 -14.75 12.60
CA ALA A 128 -15.03 -13.29 12.51
C ALA A 128 -14.99 -12.65 13.90
N PHE A 129 -15.67 -13.24 14.87
CA PHE A 129 -15.65 -12.80 16.26
C PHE A 129 -14.26 -12.95 16.87
N LEU A 130 -13.62 -14.11 16.73
CA LEU A 130 -12.25 -14.34 17.23
C LEU A 130 -11.22 -13.42 16.56
N ARG A 131 -11.48 -13.00 15.31
CA ARG A 131 -10.60 -12.12 14.54
C ARG A 131 -10.98 -10.64 14.57
N CYS A 132 -11.97 -10.24 15.37
CA CYS A 132 -12.39 -8.85 15.45
C CYS A 132 -11.23 -7.92 15.88
N SER A 133 -10.32 -8.41 16.72
CA SER A 133 -9.12 -7.69 17.14
C SER A 133 -8.27 -7.31 15.94
N PHE A 134 -8.07 -8.21 14.97
CA PHE A 134 -7.30 -7.96 13.75
C PHE A 134 -7.96 -6.96 12.78
N ALA A 135 -9.19 -6.51 13.02
CA ALA A 135 -9.82 -5.43 12.24
C ALA A 135 -9.60 -4.03 12.85
N THR A 136 -8.71 -3.92 13.83
CA THR A 136 -8.27 -2.66 14.44
C THR A 136 -6.96 -2.18 13.83
N ALA A 137 -6.72 -0.86 13.86
CA ALA A 137 -5.49 -0.24 13.37
C ALA A 137 -4.23 -0.76 14.07
N GLU A 138 -4.35 -1.17 15.33
CA GLU A 138 -3.24 -1.66 16.13
C GLU A 138 -2.85 -3.10 15.75
N MET A 139 -3.84 -3.98 15.58
CA MET A 139 -3.60 -5.41 15.41
C MET A 139 -3.59 -5.88 13.95
N ALA A 140 -4.19 -5.13 13.01
CA ALA A 140 -4.20 -5.54 11.60
C ALA A 140 -2.79 -5.59 11.01
N ASN A 141 -1.94 -4.62 11.38
CA ASN A 141 -0.51 -4.59 11.10
C ASN A 141 0.22 -3.83 12.22
N MET A 142 0.68 -4.59 13.23
CA MET A 142 1.35 -4.04 14.42
C MET A 142 2.63 -3.27 14.07
N ARG A 143 3.40 -3.72 13.07
CA ARG A 143 4.65 -3.07 12.66
C ARG A 143 4.36 -1.71 12.03
N SER A 144 3.51 -1.68 11.01
CA SER A 144 3.12 -0.42 10.35
C SER A 144 2.44 0.55 11.32
N TYR A 145 1.61 0.04 12.25
CA TYR A 145 1.00 0.87 13.28
C TYR A 145 2.04 1.48 14.23
N SER A 146 2.99 0.68 14.74
CA SER A 146 4.04 1.17 15.63
C SER A 146 4.91 2.24 14.96
N LEU A 147 5.23 2.06 13.68
CA LEU A 147 6.01 3.03 12.91
C LEU A 147 5.22 4.33 12.67
N LEU A 148 3.94 4.23 12.29
CA LEU A 148 3.05 5.38 12.18
C LEU A 148 2.92 6.13 13.51
N LYS A 149 2.84 5.41 14.62
CA LYS A 149 2.76 6.00 15.95
C LYS A 149 4.06 6.70 16.34
N SER A 150 5.20 6.11 16.00
CA SER A 150 6.51 6.73 16.17
C SER A 150 6.63 8.03 15.38
N ARG A 151 6.28 8.02 14.09
CA ARG A 151 6.29 9.22 13.23
C ARG A 151 5.27 10.27 13.68
N GLN A 152 4.10 9.85 14.13
CA GLN A 152 3.12 10.76 14.73
C GLN A 152 3.71 11.47 15.96
N ASN A 153 4.40 10.73 16.84
CA ASN A 153 5.01 11.31 18.04
C ASN A 153 6.17 12.25 17.69
N GLU A 154 6.97 11.93 16.67
CA GLU A 154 8.00 12.81 16.14
C GLU A 154 7.40 14.12 15.61
N LEU A 155 6.39 14.03 14.74
CA LEU A 155 5.68 15.18 14.20
C LEU A 155 5.05 16.03 15.31
N LYS A 156 4.47 15.38 16.33
CA LYS A 156 3.92 16.03 17.51
C LYS A 156 4.99 16.80 18.29
N ALA A 157 6.17 16.21 18.49
CA ALA A 157 7.29 16.84 19.18
C ALA A 157 7.79 18.08 18.41
N ARG A 158 7.94 17.97 17.08
CA ARG A 158 8.34 19.09 16.21
C ARG A 158 7.34 20.25 16.23
N LEU A 159 6.04 19.94 16.35
CA LEU A 159 4.99 20.95 16.46
C LEU A 159 4.83 21.52 17.88
N GLY A 160 5.58 21.00 18.86
CA GLY A 160 5.46 21.39 20.28
C GLY A 160 4.09 21.06 20.88
N ILE A 161 3.37 20.07 20.35
CA ILE A 161 2.02 19.71 20.81
C ILE A 161 2.11 18.90 22.11
N GLU A 162 1.57 19.43 23.19
CA GLU A 162 1.49 18.74 24.49
C GLU A 162 0.30 17.77 24.55
N ASP A 163 0.43 16.71 25.36
CA ASP A 163 -0.72 15.86 25.67
C ASP A 163 -1.57 16.49 26.76
N ARG A 164 -2.89 16.37 26.60
CA ARG A 164 -3.81 16.57 27.72
C ARG A 164 -3.67 15.42 28.72
N PRO A 165 -4.11 15.60 29.98
CA PRO A 165 -4.13 14.55 31.00
C PRO A 165 -4.88 13.27 30.60
N ASN A 166 -5.75 13.35 29.59
CA ASN A 166 -6.51 12.22 29.04
C ASN A 166 -5.83 11.53 27.84
N GLY A 167 -4.58 11.89 27.52
CA GLY A 167 -3.81 11.34 26.40
C GLY A 167 -4.24 11.82 25.01
N SER A 168 -5.17 12.77 24.91
CA SER A 168 -5.53 13.41 23.63
C SER A 168 -4.61 14.60 23.35
N PRO A 169 -4.26 14.87 22.07
CA PRO A 169 -3.41 16.00 21.74
C PRO A 169 -4.11 17.31 22.15
N ALA A 170 -3.41 18.12 22.96
CA ALA A 170 -3.86 19.47 23.28
C ALA A 170 -3.59 20.34 22.05
N PHE A 171 -4.59 20.46 21.19
CA PHE A 171 -4.52 21.36 20.06
C PHE A 171 -4.23 22.80 20.53
N ILE A 172 -3.04 23.28 20.17
CA ILE A 172 -2.47 24.56 20.63
C ILE A 172 -2.86 25.68 19.65
N SER A 173 -2.96 26.91 20.12
CA SER A 173 -3.11 28.08 19.26
C SER A 173 -1.94 28.20 18.27
N LEU A 174 -2.25 28.70 17.07
CA LEU A 174 -1.26 28.95 16.01
C LEU A 174 -0.07 29.81 16.48
N SER A 175 -0.31 30.74 17.42
CA SER A 175 0.73 31.60 18.00
C SER A 175 1.79 30.83 18.78
N LYS A 176 1.37 29.85 19.60
CA LYS A 176 2.30 29.00 20.36
C LYS A 176 3.03 28.02 19.45
N MET A 177 2.38 27.52 18.39
CA MET A 177 3.07 26.72 17.36
C MET A 177 4.15 27.53 16.65
N LYS A 178 3.85 28.79 16.25
CA LYS A 178 4.88 29.69 15.69
C LYS A 178 6.08 29.85 16.63
N GLN A 179 5.82 29.96 17.93
CA GLN A 179 6.89 30.03 18.94
C GLN A 179 7.68 28.71 19.02
N ALA A 180 7.00 27.56 19.00
CA ALA A 180 7.64 26.24 19.07
C ALA A 180 8.51 25.94 17.85
N THR A 181 8.07 26.34 16.65
CA THR A 181 8.85 26.16 15.41
C THR A 181 9.93 27.23 15.23
N GLY A 182 10.15 28.13 16.20
CA GLY A 182 11.13 29.21 16.11
C GLY A 182 10.82 30.28 15.05
N MET A 183 9.56 30.39 14.63
CA MET A 183 9.14 31.26 13.54
C MET A 183 9.03 32.73 14.00
N THR A 184 10.01 33.54 13.62
CA THR A 184 10.12 34.96 13.96
C THR A 184 9.46 35.90 12.94
N SER A 185 9.23 35.43 11.71
CA SER A 185 8.76 36.26 10.59
C SER A 185 7.23 36.21 10.38
N ARG A 186 6.65 37.36 10.04
CA ARG A 186 5.22 37.52 9.72
C ARG A 186 4.92 37.14 8.26
N ASP A 187 5.50 36.03 7.78
CA ASP A 187 5.30 35.57 6.40
C ASP A 187 3.96 34.83 6.25
N ARG A 188 3.16 35.24 5.26
CA ARG A 188 1.86 34.63 4.96
C ARG A 188 2.01 33.21 4.42
N CYS A 189 3.11 32.92 3.71
CA CYS A 189 3.35 31.59 3.13
C CYS A 189 3.57 30.56 4.24
N SER A 190 4.46 30.90 5.18
CA SER A 190 4.75 30.05 6.33
C SER A 190 3.55 29.81 7.24
N GLU A 191 2.68 30.82 7.41
CA GLU A 191 1.43 30.63 8.13
C GLU A 191 0.48 29.64 7.43
N SER A 192 0.42 29.67 6.08
CA SER A 192 -0.34 28.71 5.30
C SER A 192 0.23 27.30 5.43
N ALA A 193 1.56 27.16 5.37
CA ALA A 193 2.24 25.87 5.54
C ALA A 193 1.96 25.27 6.93
N LEU A 194 2.10 26.07 7.99
CA LEU A 194 1.82 25.60 9.36
C LEU A 194 0.37 25.14 9.54
N ARG A 195 -0.60 25.84 8.91
CA ARG A 195 -2.00 25.40 8.89
C ARG A 195 -2.18 24.08 8.15
N GLU A 196 -1.45 23.86 7.06
CA GLU A 196 -1.47 22.61 6.32
C GLU A 196 -0.87 21.45 7.13
N VAL A 197 0.28 21.66 7.77
CA VAL A 197 0.90 20.68 8.70
C VAL A 197 -0.10 20.27 9.78
N TYR A 198 -0.76 21.26 10.38
CA TYR A 198 -1.71 21.03 11.46
C TYR A 198 -2.97 20.27 11.00
N ALA A 199 -3.50 20.62 9.83
CA ALA A 199 -4.63 19.90 9.24
C ALA A 199 -4.26 18.43 8.99
N ALA A 200 -3.09 18.20 8.40
CA ALA A 200 -2.58 16.87 8.12
C ALA A 200 -2.32 16.05 9.41
N TYR A 201 -1.74 16.65 10.45
CA TYR A 201 -1.59 16.03 11.77
C TYR A 201 -2.96 15.70 12.41
N GLY A 202 -3.94 16.59 12.26
CA GLY A 202 -5.32 16.35 12.66
C GLY A 202 -5.93 15.14 11.97
N ASP A 203 -5.72 15.00 10.65
CA ASP A 203 -6.15 13.83 9.87
C ASP A 203 -5.48 12.55 10.37
N VAL A 204 -4.18 12.58 10.68
CA VAL A 204 -3.45 11.43 11.27
C VAL A 204 -4.07 11.03 12.61
N CYS A 205 -4.30 12.00 13.50
CA CYS A 205 -4.93 11.76 14.80
C CYS A 205 -6.34 11.19 14.64
N TYR A 206 -7.13 11.74 13.70
CA TYR A 206 -8.47 11.29 13.42
C TYR A 206 -8.48 9.84 12.92
N ASN A 207 -7.62 9.53 11.95
CA ASN A 207 -7.50 8.19 11.40
C ASN A 207 -7.09 7.17 12.48
N LEU A 208 -6.02 7.46 13.24
CA LEU A 208 -5.47 6.53 14.22
C LEU A 208 -6.31 6.39 15.50
N ASN A 209 -6.95 7.46 15.99
CA ASN A 209 -7.66 7.43 17.27
C ASN A 209 -9.17 7.28 17.11
N TYR A 210 -9.78 7.90 16.09
CA TYR A 210 -11.23 7.92 15.92
C TYR A 210 -11.71 6.84 14.95
N SER A 211 -10.99 6.67 13.84
CA SER A 211 -11.29 5.65 12.84
C SER A 211 -10.49 4.37 13.08
N HIS A 212 -10.17 4.02 14.33
CA HIS A 212 -9.20 2.96 14.69
C HIS A 212 -9.68 1.52 14.43
N SER A 213 -10.87 1.31 13.88
CA SER A 213 -11.44 0.00 13.60
C SER A 213 -12.30 0.01 12.35
N GLY A 214 -12.23 -1.07 11.56
CA GLY A 214 -13.10 -1.28 10.40
C GLY A 214 -12.38 -1.79 9.17
N LEU A 215 -13.10 -1.80 8.06
CA LEU A 215 -12.64 -2.35 6.78
C LEU A 215 -11.36 -1.72 6.25
N GLN A 216 -11.16 -0.42 6.47
CA GLN A 216 -9.98 0.29 5.96
C GLN A 216 -8.65 -0.29 6.50
N TRP A 217 -8.63 -0.84 7.71
CA TRP A 217 -7.41 -1.45 8.27
C TRP A 217 -7.21 -2.87 7.75
N VAL A 218 -8.29 -3.64 7.65
CA VAL A 218 -8.29 -4.99 7.05
C VAL A 218 -7.78 -4.96 5.60
N TRP A 219 -8.24 -3.98 4.82
CA TRP A 219 -7.85 -3.75 3.43
C TRP A 219 -6.58 -2.91 3.29
N CYS A 220 -5.95 -2.50 4.41
CA CYS A 220 -4.73 -1.70 4.50
C CYS A 220 -4.80 -0.27 3.92
N SER A 221 -5.94 0.16 3.38
CA SER A 221 -6.12 1.53 2.87
C SER A 221 -6.05 2.59 3.98
N GLY A 222 -6.42 2.24 5.21
CA GLY A 222 -6.29 3.12 6.37
C GLY A 222 -4.84 3.47 6.67
N TYR A 223 -3.91 2.51 6.53
CA TYR A 223 -2.48 2.76 6.71
C TYR A 223 -1.92 3.66 5.63
N ILE A 224 -2.22 3.40 4.36
CA ILE A 224 -1.77 4.23 3.23
C ILE A 224 -2.26 5.67 3.42
N ASN A 225 -3.56 5.86 3.68
CA ASN A 225 -4.12 7.21 3.87
C ASN A 225 -3.46 7.93 5.05
N THR A 226 -3.15 7.22 6.13
CA THR A 226 -2.48 7.83 7.29
C THR A 226 -1.03 8.20 6.98
N TRP A 227 -0.31 7.34 6.26
CA TRP A 227 1.04 7.63 5.78
C TRP A 227 1.06 8.83 4.86
N THR A 228 0.17 8.91 3.88
CA THR A 228 0.05 10.08 3.00
C THR A 228 -0.24 11.36 3.79
N SER A 229 -1.04 11.31 4.86
CA SER A 229 -1.24 12.46 5.75
C SER A 229 0.04 12.83 6.52
N ILE A 230 0.84 11.87 6.98
CA ILE A 230 2.14 12.15 7.61
C ILE A 230 3.10 12.78 6.60
N HIS A 231 3.26 12.17 5.43
CA HIS A 231 4.11 12.68 4.36
C HIS A 231 3.75 14.12 3.98
N ARG A 232 2.45 14.41 3.85
CA ARG A 232 1.97 15.76 3.56
C ARG A 232 2.30 16.76 4.68
N ALA A 233 2.26 16.32 5.94
CA ALA A 233 2.66 17.15 7.06
C ALA A 233 4.17 17.44 7.03
N GLU A 234 5.00 16.42 6.81
CA GLU A 234 6.46 16.53 6.69
C GLU A 234 6.89 17.41 5.50
N GLU A 235 6.19 17.32 4.37
CA GLU A 235 6.44 18.18 3.21
C GLU A 235 6.12 19.66 3.50
N ALA A 236 5.02 19.93 4.21
CA ALA A 236 4.66 21.29 4.58
C ALA A 236 5.57 21.84 5.70
N LEU A 237 6.19 20.98 6.52
CA LEU A 237 7.16 21.38 7.54
C LEU A 237 8.44 21.99 6.96
N ILE A 238 8.85 21.59 5.75
CA ILE A 238 10.02 22.16 5.05
C ILE A 238 9.94 23.69 4.92
N GLU A 239 8.74 24.27 4.85
CA GLU A 239 8.57 25.72 4.74
C GLU A 239 8.74 26.48 6.07
N VAL A 240 8.73 25.77 7.19
CA VAL A 240 8.74 26.39 8.54
C VAL A 240 9.93 25.94 9.40
N GLU A 241 10.56 24.81 9.09
CA GLU A 241 11.66 24.26 9.89
C GLU A 241 12.98 25.02 9.74
N PRO A 242 13.90 24.92 10.72
CA PRO A 242 15.25 25.47 10.59
C PRO A 242 16.03 24.87 9.43
N VAL A 243 16.87 25.68 8.76
CA VAL A 243 17.67 25.23 7.61
C VAL A 243 18.56 24.03 7.95
N ALA A 244 19.16 24.00 9.15
CA ALA A 244 19.99 22.89 9.58
C ALA A 244 19.25 21.54 9.58
N THR A 245 18.02 21.50 10.10
CA THR A 245 17.17 20.29 10.09
C THR A 245 16.81 19.88 8.67
N ILE A 246 16.48 20.86 7.81
CA ILE A 246 16.14 20.59 6.41
C ILE A 246 17.32 19.99 5.65
N VAL A 247 18.55 20.49 5.88
CA VAL A 247 19.77 19.96 5.26
C VAL A 247 20.03 18.52 5.69
N GLU A 248 19.88 18.22 6.99
CA GLU A 248 20.04 16.86 7.53
C GLU A 248 19.05 15.89 6.89
N GLU A 249 17.77 16.26 6.79
CA GLU A 249 16.78 15.40 6.15
C GLU A 249 16.96 15.28 4.65
N ALA A 250 17.49 16.33 4.00
CA ALA A 250 17.76 16.30 2.58
C ALA A 250 18.94 15.36 2.24
N LEU A 251 19.88 15.12 3.17
CA LEU A 251 20.88 14.05 3.03
C LEU A 251 20.21 12.68 2.97
N HIS A 252 19.27 12.41 3.88
CA HIS A 252 18.51 11.16 3.85
C HIS A 252 17.63 11.01 2.60
N ASP A 253 17.03 12.10 2.12
CA ASP A 253 16.27 12.09 0.88
C ASP A 253 17.17 11.85 -0.34
N GLN A 254 18.40 12.38 -0.34
CA GLN A 254 19.39 12.12 -1.39
C GLN A 254 19.70 10.62 -1.47
N GLU A 255 20.10 10.00 -0.36
CA GLU A 255 20.43 8.57 -0.30
C GLU A 255 19.23 7.71 -0.73
N ALA A 256 18.02 8.11 -0.34
CA ALA A 256 16.79 7.44 -0.73
C ALA A 256 16.53 7.54 -2.24
N ILE A 257 16.78 8.70 -2.85
CA ILE A 257 16.58 8.91 -4.30
C ILE A 257 17.65 8.17 -5.09
N GLU A 258 18.92 8.26 -4.67
CA GLU A 258 20.07 7.65 -5.35
C GLU A 258 19.91 6.14 -5.48
N ASN A 259 19.45 5.48 -4.42
CA ASN A 259 19.24 4.04 -4.44
C ASN A 259 17.94 3.64 -5.15
N SER A 260 16.97 4.53 -5.30
CA SER A 260 15.64 4.19 -5.82
C SER A 260 15.57 4.00 -7.34
N ALA A 261 14.58 3.24 -7.80
CA ALA A 261 14.22 3.14 -9.22
C ALA A 261 13.26 4.26 -9.69
N ILE A 262 13.35 5.45 -9.09
CA ILE A 262 12.47 6.58 -9.43
C ILE A 262 12.80 7.08 -10.84
N ASN A 263 11.76 7.27 -11.65
CA ASN A 263 11.91 7.92 -12.94
C ASN A 263 12.40 9.37 -12.75
N ASN A 264 13.50 9.72 -13.42
CA ASN A 264 14.17 11.02 -13.29
C ASN A 264 14.84 11.23 -11.92
N SER A 265 15.34 10.17 -11.27
CA SER A 265 16.16 10.26 -10.05
C SER A 265 17.28 11.29 -10.20
N ASP A 266 18.05 11.25 -11.29
CA ASP A 266 19.14 12.20 -11.58
C ASP A 266 18.68 13.66 -11.53
N ARG A 267 17.52 13.96 -12.15
CA ARG A 267 16.95 15.30 -12.18
C ARG A 267 16.45 15.74 -10.80
N LEU A 268 15.92 14.81 -10.00
CA LEU A 268 15.50 15.09 -8.63
C LEU A 268 16.71 15.35 -7.73
N LEU A 269 17.79 14.58 -7.88
CA LEU A 269 19.06 14.79 -7.19
C LEU A 269 19.66 16.15 -7.55
N GLU A 270 19.70 16.51 -8.83
CA GLU A 270 20.19 17.83 -9.29
C GLU A 270 19.39 18.97 -8.65
N LYS A 271 18.04 18.87 -8.66
CA LYS A 271 17.16 19.84 -8.01
C LYS A 271 17.41 19.94 -6.50
N LEU A 272 17.57 18.81 -5.83
CA LEU A 272 17.83 18.73 -4.39
C LEU A 272 19.17 19.40 -4.04
N ILE A 273 20.24 19.04 -4.73
CA ILE A 273 21.57 19.60 -4.52
C ILE A 273 21.58 21.11 -4.79
N GLN A 274 20.93 21.56 -5.86
CA GLN A 274 20.84 22.98 -6.17
C GLN A 274 20.05 23.75 -5.09
N ALA A 275 18.93 23.21 -4.62
CA ALA A 275 18.15 23.85 -3.57
C ALA A 275 18.92 23.92 -2.24
N ILE A 276 19.71 22.90 -1.90
CA ILE A 276 20.55 22.93 -0.70
C ILE A 276 21.68 23.93 -0.84
N LYS A 277 22.32 24.01 -2.01
CA LYS A 277 23.34 25.03 -2.29
C LYS A 277 22.80 26.45 -2.16
N ASP A 278 21.54 26.66 -2.56
CA ASP A 278 20.84 27.94 -2.44
C ASP A 278 20.45 28.25 -0.97
N LEU A 279 20.25 27.24 -0.12
CA LEU A 279 19.91 27.39 1.30
C LEU A 279 21.13 27.55 2.21
N ASP A 280 22.13 26.70 2.02
CA ASP A 280 23.38 26.70 2.75
C ASP A 280 24.52 26.30 1.79
N PRO A 281 25.25 27.30 1.25
CA PRO A 281 26.40 27.05 0.39
C PRO A 281 27.47 26.16 1.05
N GLY A 282 27.58 26.20 2.39
CA GLY A 282 28.54 25.40 3.16
C GLY A 282 28.17 23.92 3.21
N ALA A 283 26.88 23.60 3.24
CA ALA A 283 26.39 22.22 3.22
C ALA A 283 26.73 21.48 1.92
N SER A 284 26.99 22.19 0.82
CA SER A 284 27.31 21.59 -0.49
C SER A 284 28.53 20.66 -0.49
N VAL A 285 29.41 20.76 0.51
CA VAL A 285 30.56 19.86 0.69
C VAL A 285 30.10 18.41 0.93
N TYR A 286 29.02 18.22 1.70
CA TYR A 286 28.50 16.88 2.03
C TYR A 286 27.85 16.18 0.83
N PHE A 287 27.35 16.94 -0.15
CA PHE A 287 26.66 16.42 -1.33
C PHE A 287 27.61 16.14 -2.51
N LYS A 288 28.85 16.66 -2.50
CA LYS A 288 29.82 16.50 -3.59
C LYS A 288 30.44 15.11 -3.68
N GLU A 289 30.45 14.35 -2.60
CA GLU A 289 31.09 13.02 -2.55
C GLU A 289 30.32 11.97 -3.37
N HIS A 290 29.06 12.24 -3.73
CA HIS A 290 28.15 11.30 -4.39
C HIS A 290 27.78 11.68 -5.84
N GLN A 291 28.52 12.58 -6.48
CA GLN A 291 28.25 12.95 -7.88
C GLN A 291 29.07 12.12 -8.89
N PRO A 292 28.44 11.62 -9.97
CA PRO A 292 29.18 11.11 -11.11
C PRO A 292 29.88 12.27 -11.83
N ASP A 293 31.20 12.14 -11.92
CA ASP A 293 32.23 13.13 -12.23
C ASP A 293 32.20 13.74 -13.65
N LYS A 294 31.05 14.25 -14.14
CA LYS A 294 30.90 14.61 -15.57
C LYS A 294 30.55 16.05 -15.94
N ASN A 295 30.26 16.96 -15.02
CA ASN A 295 29.76 18.28 -15.47
C ASN A 295 30.08 19.50 -14.58
N TYR A 296 30.86 19.33 -13.50
CA TYR A 296 31.07 20.42 -12.55
C TYR A 296 32.11 21.45 -13.01
N GLU A 297 33.10 21.05 -13.81
CA GLU A 297 34.12 21.99 -14.31
C GLU A 297 33.56 22.95 -15.35
N GLU A 298 32.74 22.47 -16.30
CA GLU A 298 32.14 23.32 -17.34
C GLU A 298 31.14 24.33 -16.74
N LEU A 299 30.35 23.91 -15.75
CA LEU A 299 29.36 24.76 -15.09
C LEU A 299 30.02 25.77 -14.14
N GLN A 300 31.13 25.40 -13.48
CA GLN A 300 31.94 26.36 -12.72
C GLN A 300 32.64 27.38 -13.63
N GLN A 301 33.14 26.96 -14.80
CA GLN A 301 33.72 27.89 -15.77
C GLN A 301 32.68 28.88 -16.31
N ALA A 302 31.48 28.42 -16.64
CA ALA A 302 30.40 29.28 -17.13
C ALA A 302 29.93 30.28 -16.06
N LEU A 303 29.83 29.86 -14.79
CA LEU A 303 29.44 30.72 -13.68
C LEU A 303 30.52 31.77 -13.39
N LYS A 304 31.80 31.39 -13.44
CA LYS A 304 32.92 32.34 -13.28
C LYS A 304 32.93 33.39 -14.39
N ALA A 305 32.65 32.99 -15.63
CA ALA A 305 32.58 33.90 -16.76
C ALA A 305 31.42 34.91 -16.62
N GLN A 306 30.27 34.50 -16.07
CA GLN A 306 29.16 35.42 -15.81
C GLN A 306 29.44 36.39 -14.66
N MET A 307 30.12 35.94 -13.60
CA MET A 307 30.47 36.79 -12.47
C MET A 307 31.49 37.87 -12.89
N ASP A 308 32.44 37.52 -13.74
CA ASP A 308 33.43 38.46 -14.31
C ASP A 308 32.77 39.54 -15.20
N VAL A 309 31.65 39.21 -15.87
CA VAL A 309 30.85 40.18 -16.63
C VAL A 309 30.06 41.10 -15.70
N LEU A 310 29.51 40.56 -14.60
CA LEU A 310 28.77 41.34 -13.62
C LEU A 310 29.68 42.35 -12.91
N ASP A 311 30.88 41.93 -12.51
CA ASP A 311 31.88 42.81 -11.89
C ASP A 311 32.30 43.95 -12.84
N ARG A 312 32.52 43.64 -14.13
CA ARG A 312 32.80 44.67 -15.14
C ARG A 312 31.65 45.65 -15.35
N LEU A 313 30.39 45.20 -15.27
CA LEU A 313 29.22 46.06 -15.38
C LEU A 313 29.04 46.94 -14.14
N VAL A 314 29.30 46.40 -12.95
CA VAL A 314 29.28 47.13 -11.68
C VAL A 314 30.39 48.19 -11.66
N GLU A 315 31.61 47.85 -12.08
CA GLU A 315 32.71 48.82 -12.22
C GLU A 315 32.41 49.91 -13.26
N ALA A 316 31.82 49.55 -14.41
CA ALA A 316 31.45 50.51 -15.45
C ALA A 316 30.33 51.45 -15.01
N TYR A 317 29.40 50.96 -14.19
CA TYR A 317 28.33 51.73 -13.58
C TYR A 317 28.87 52.72 -12.53
N ASN A 318 29.72 52.22 -11.62
CA ASN A 318 30.34 53.02 -10.56
C ASN A 318 31.27 54.11 -11.11
N ARG A 319 31.91 53.88 -12.26
CA ARG A 319 32.72 54.90 -12.97
C ARG A 319 31.89 56.07 -13.53
N LYS A 320 30.57 55.90 -13.71
CA LYS A 320 29.71 56.87 -14.41
C LYS A 320 28.82 57.70 -13.48
N HIS A 321 28.66 57.28 -12.22
CA HIS A 321 27.87 57.99 -11.19
C HIS A 321 28.60 57.95 -9.82
N PRO A 322 29.61 58.81 -9.61
CA PRO A 322 30.46 58.77 -8.42
C PRO A 322 29.82 59.30 -7.12
N ASP A 323 28.60 59.85 -7.19
CA ASP A 323 27.99 60.62 -6.06
C ASP A 323 26.68 60.01 -5.51
N ASP A 324 26.29 58.82 -5.97
CA ASP A 324 25.15 58.07 -5.40
C ASP A 324 25.65 56.89 -4.57
N THR A 325 26.40 57.17 -3.49
CA THR A 325 26.56 56.21 -2.39
C THR A 325 25.24 56.15 -1.62
N VAL A 326 24.25 55.49 -2.19
CA VAL A 326 23.00 55.16 -1.51
C VAL A 326 23.16 53.79 -0.87
N THR A 327 23.19 53.77 0.46
CA THR A 327 22.91 52.62 1.34
C THR A 327 21.51 52.03 1.05
N LYS A 328 21.40 51.31 -0.07
CA LYS A 328 20.25 50.49 -0.52
C LYS A 328 20.58 48.99 -0.54
N GLU A 329 21.84 48.62 -0.26
CA GLU A 329 22.33 47.25 -0.33
C GLU A 329 21.76 46.37 0.78
N ASP A 330 21.65 46.86 2.02
CA ASP A 330 21.22 46.01 3.15
C ASP A 330 19.75 45.57 3.08
N MET A 331 18.84 46.43 2.58
CA MET A 331 17.42 46.08 2.40
C MET A 331 17.17 45.18 1.17
N LYS A 332 18.00 45.31 0.13
CA LYS A 332 17.89 44.51 -1.10
C LYS A 332 18.50 43.13 -0.93
N ASN A 333 19.59 43.03 -0.17
CA ASN A 333 20.23 41.75 0.16
C ASN A 333 19.33 40.89 1.05
N THR A 334 18.69 41.48 2.07
CA THR A 334 17.77 40.76 2.97
C THR A 334 16.51 40.22 2.25
N THR A 335 15.97 40.96 1.28
CA THR A 335 14.76 40.54 0.54
C THR A 335 15.06 39.53 -0.56
N LEU A 336 16.22 39.63 -1.20
CA LEU A 336 16.69 38.67 -2.19
C LEU A 336 17.02 37.32 -1.53
N ASP A 337 17.73 37.34 -0.40
CA ASP A 337 18.09 36.15 0.36
C ASP A 337 16.85 35.37 0.85
N ALA A 338 15.87 36.09 1.42
CA ALA A 338 14.59 35.48 1.80
C ALA A 338 13.80 34.92 0.61
N GLN A 339 13.93 35.49 -0.59
CA GLN A 339 13.28 34.95 -1.79
C GLN A 339 13.99 33.70 -2.31
N VAL A 340 15.32 33.66 -2.25
CA VAL A 340 16.14 32.50 -2.61
C VAL A 340 15.84 31.34 -1.65
N GLU A 341 15.84 31.60 -0.34
CA GLU A 341 15.49 30.60 0.68
C GLU A 341 14.08 30.02 0.43
N ARG A 342 13.06 30.88 0.22
CA ARG A 342 11.70 30.41 -0.06
C ARG A 342 11.64 29.54 -1.31
N ARG A 343 12.33 29.93 -2.38
CA ARG A 343 12.36 29.17 -3.63
C ARG A 343 12.99 27.81 -3.41
N ALA A 344 14.10 27.76 -2.68
CA ALA A 344 14.81 26.53 -2.39
C ALA A 344 13.99 25.58 -1.50
N ARG A 345 13.34 26.08 -0.43
CA ARG A 345 12.37 25.31 0.37
C ARG A 345 11.23 24.76 -0.48
N GLY A 346 10.71 25.54 -1.42
CA GLY A 346 9.69 25.09 -2.36
C GLY A 346 10.16 23.96 -3.29
N VAL A 347 11.41 24.01 -3.75
CA VAL A 347 12.02 22.94 -4.56
C VAL A 347 12.23 21.68 -3.71
N LEU A 348 12.73 21.80 -2.48
CA LEU A 348 12.88 20.65 -1.58
C LEU A 348 11.53 19.99 -1.28
N ARG A 349 10.49 20.79 -1.06
CA ARG A 349 9.12 20.29 -0.91
C ARG A 349 8.66 19.52 -2.15
N GLU A 350 8.96 19.99 -3.36
CA GLU A 350 8.65 19.29 -4.61
C GLU A 350 9.38 17.94 -4.70
N VAL A 351 10.66 17.90 -4.34
CA VAL A 351 11.47 16.68 -4.34
C VAL A 351 10.93 15.66 -3.34
N ARG A 352 10.69 16.08 -2.08
CA ARG A 352 10.14 15.19 -1.05
C ARG A 352 8.75 14.67 -1.41
N ASN A 353 7.87 15.53 -1.93
CA ASN A 353 6.56 15.10 -2.44
C ASN A 353 6.70 14.08 -3.57
N SER A 354 7.68 14.23 -4.47
CA SER A 354 7.91 13.26 -5.54
C SER A 354 8.38 11.90 -5.01
N LEU A 355 9.27 11.90 -4.00
CA LEU A 355 9.75 10.69 -3.32
C LEU A 355 8.63 10.00 -2.53
N ASN A 356 7.86 10.76 -1.74
CA ASN A 356 6.74 10.25 -0.96
C ASN A 356 5.62 9.72 -1.85
N ALA A 357 5.26 10.45 -2.92
CA ALA A 357 4.29 9.98 -3.90
C ALA A 357 4.74 8.68 -4.57
N TYR A 358 6.03 8.53 -4.88
CA TYR A 358 6.56 7.27 -5.39
C TYR A 358 6.38 6.13 -4.38
N ARG A 359 6.81 6.31 -3.13
CA ARG A 359 6.65 5.33 -2.05
C ARG A 359 5.18 4.95 -1.81
N ASP A 360 4.29 5.93 -1.74
CA ASP A 360 2.86 5.72 -1.56
C ASP A 360 2.24 4.92 -2.71
N ASN A 361 2.63 5.20 -3.95
CA ASN A 361 2.19 4.44 -5.12
C ASN A 361 2.68 2.98 -5.08
N LEU A 362 3.91 2.72 -4.61
CA LEU A 362 4.42 1.35 -4.45
C LEU A 362 3.62 0.58 -3.40
N TRP A 363 3.35 1.20 -2.25
CA TRP A 363 2.51 0.60 -1.20
C TRP A 363 1.08 0.35 -1.68
N GLU A 364 0.48 1.30 -2.38
CA GLU A 364 -0.84 1.12 -2.97
C GLU A 364 -0.85 -0.02 -3.99
N GLY A 365 0.18 -0.12 -4.82
CA GLY A 365 0.37 -1.21 -5.77
C GLY A 365 0.40 -2.58 -5.08
N LEU A 366 1.13 -2.69 -3.97
CA LEU A 366 1.24 -3.91 -3.16
C LEU A 366 -0.11 -4.29 -2.52
N VAL A 367 -0.77 -3.33 -1.87
CA VAL A 367 -2.08 -3.54 -1.23
C VAL A 367 -3.14 -3.90 -2.27
N ARG A 368 -3.15 -3.25 -3.43
CA ARG A 368 -4.08 -3.57 -4.53
C ARG A 368 -3.84 -4.98 -5.05
N ALA A 369 -2.58 -5.41 -5.21
CA ALA A 369 -2.25 -6.78 -5.62
C ALA A 369 -2.77 -7.82 -4.60
N ARG A 370 -2.58 -7.57 -3.30
CA ARG A 370 -3.14 -8.41 -2.22
C ARG A 370 -4.66 -8.49 -2.31
N ASN A 371 -5.32 -7.35 -2.44
CA ASN A 371 -6.79 -7.29 -2.41
C ASN A 371 -7.41 -7.97 -3.64
N ASN A 372 -6.81 -7.77 -4.83
CA ASN A 372 -7.20 -8.48 -6.03
C ASN A 372 -7.03 -10.00 -5.89
N LEU A 373 -5.91 -10.45 -5.29
CA LEU A 373 -5.68 -11.87 -5.03
C LEU A 373 -6.77 -12.44 -4.11
N LEU A 374 -7.09 -11.77 -3.02
CA LEU A 374 -8.15 -12.20 -2.10
C LEU A 374 -9.53 -12.29 -2.78
N ILE A 375 -9.87 -11.32 -3.63
CA ILE A 375 -11.11 -11.36 -4.41
C ILE A 375 -11.12 -12.55 -5.38
N SER A 376 -10.01 -12.80 -6.08
CA SER A 376 -9.89 -13.96 -6.98
C SER A 376 -10.05 -15.29 -6.23
N ILE A 377 -9.53 -15.40 -5.00
CA ILE A 377 -9.73 -16.57 -4.13
C ILE A 377 -11.21 -16.74 -3.80
N ALA A 378 -11.89 -15.67 -3.35
CA ALA A 378 -13.31 -15.73 -3.01
C ALA A 378 -14.15 -16.20 -4.20
N LEU A 379 -13.90 -15.63 -5.39
CA LEU A 379 -14.62 -15.99 -6.61
C LEU A 379 -14.36 -17.44 -7.03
N THR A 380 -13.09 -17.86 -7.05
CA THR A 380 -12.71 -19.23 -7.42
C THR A 380 -13.29 -20.25 -6.45
N GLY A 381 -13.22 -19.95 -5.15
CA GLY A 381 -13.83 -20.76 -4.09
C GLY A 381 -15.34 -20.86 -4.25
N ALA A 382 -16.02 -19.75 -4.54
CA ALA A 382 -17.47 -19.73 -4.74
C ALA A 382 -17.90 -20.57 -5.95
N ILE A 383 -17.21 -20.42 -7.09
CA ILE A 383 -17.47 -21.24 -8.30
C ILE A 383 -17.24 -22.72 -7.98
N THR A 384 -16.14 -23.05 -7.32
CA THR A 384 -15.81 -24.43 -6.92
C THR A 384 -16.88 -25.02 -6.00
N HIS A 385 -17.36 -24.23 -5.03
CA HIS A 385 -18.42 -24.66 -4.13
C HIS A 385 -19.74 -24.91 -4.86
N VAL A 386 -20.13 -24.02 -5.80
CA VAL A 386 -21.33 -24.20 -6.62
C VAL A 386 -21.23 -25.47 -7.47
N LEU A 387 -20.07 -25.72 -8.09
CA LEU A 387 -19.84 -26.95 -8.86
C LEU A 387 -19.92 -28.20 -7.97
N LEU A 388 -19.34 -28.17 -6.78
CA LEU A 388 -19.44 -29.25 -5.81
C LEU A 388 -20.90 -29.53 -5.42
N CYS A 389 -21.67 -28.49 -5.10
CA CYS A 389 -23.09 -28.61 -4.81
C CYS A 389 -23.86 -29.20 -5.99
N MET A 390 -23.57 -28.76 -7.22
CA MET A 390 -24.19 -29.31 -8.43
C MET A 390 -23.90 -30.81 -8.60
N VAL A 391 -22.65 -31.24 -8.42
CA VAL A 391 -22.26 -32.66 -8.50
C VAL A 391 -23.01 -33.49 -7.46
N ILE A 392 -23.10 -33.03 -6.21
CA ILE A 392 -23.81 -33.72 -5.13
C ILE A 392 -25.31 -33.80 -5.41
N LEU A 393 -25.92 -32.72 -5.91
CA LEU A 393 -27.36 -32.67 -6.19
C LEU A 393 -27.73 -33.58 -7.37
N LEU A 394 -26.84 -33.73 -8.36
CA LEU A 394 -27.04 -34.60 -9.52
C LEU A 394 -26.74 -36.09 -9.26
N ASP A 395 -26.18 -36.45 -8.10
CA ASP A 395 -25.89 -37.84 -7.71
C ASP A 395 -27.18 -38.62 -7.38
N TYR A 396 -27.89 -39.08 -8.41
CA TYR A 396 -29.11 -39.89 -8.30
C TYR A 396 -28.98 -41.23 -9.06
N PRO A 397 -29.24 -42.39 -8.43
CA PRO A 397 -29.66 -42.59 -7.04
C PRO A 397 -28.56 -42.26 -6.02
N ALA A 398 -28.97 -41.74 -4.86
CA ALA A 398 -28.06 -41.22 -3.84
C ALA A 398 -26.99 -42.24 -3.45
N ASN A 399 -25.73 -41.78 -3.39
CA ASN A 399 -24.53 -42.53 -3.02
C ASN A 399 -23.89 -43.38 -4.13
N SER A 400 -24.36 -43.28 -5.39
CA SER A 400 -23.73 -44.01 -6.51
C SER A 400 -22.30 -43.54 -6.79
N ASN A 401 -22.01 -42.25 -6.60
CA ASN A 401 -20.71 -41.64 -6.94
C ASN A 401 -19.81 -41.34 -5.73
N LYS A 402 -20.05 -41.97 -4.57
CA LYS A 402 -19.26 -41.72 -3.35
C LYS A 402 -17.77 -41.99 -3.56
N GLU A 403 -17.43 -43.08 -4.24
CA GLU A 403 -16.05 -43.46 -4.50
C GLU A 403 -15.34 -42.45 -5.40
N VAL A 404 -16.03 -41.98 -6.45
CA VAL A 404 -15.55 -40.96 -7.38
C VAL A 404 -15.29 -39.64 -6.66
N LEU A 405 -16.23 -39.19 -5.83
CA LEU A 405 -16.09 -37.94 -5.08
C LEU A 405 -15.00 -38.03 -4.01
N MET A 406 -14.84 -39.21 -3.39
CA MET A 406 -13.77 -39.47 -2.42
C MET A 406 -12.40 -39.43 -3.09
N ALA A 407 -12.25 -40.05 -4.26
CA ALA A 407 -11.01 -40.00 -5.03
C ALA A 407 -10.69 -38.56 -5.49
N ALA A 408 -11.69 -37.82 -6.00
CA ALA A 408 -11.51 -36.42 -6.38
C ALA A 408 -11.08 -35.54 -5.19
N ALA A 409 -11.68 -35.74 -4.01
CA ALA A 409 -11.29 -35.06 -2.78
C ALA A 409 -9.86 -35.43 -2.34
N ALA A 410 -9.45 -36.69 -2.49
CA ALA A 410 -8.09 -37.13 -2.21
C ALA A 410 -7.07 -36.47 -3.15
N PHE A 411 -7.35 -36.43 -4.46
CA PHE A 411 -6.50 -35.74 -5.44
C PHE A 411 -6.40 -34.24 -5.16
N TYR A 412 -7.51 -33.60 -4.80
CA TYR A 412 -7.53 -32.21 -4.37
C TYR A 412 -6.63 -31.99 -3.16
N LEU A 413 -6.76 -32.83 -2.12
CA LEU A 413 -5.99 -32.67 -0.88
C LEU A 413 -4.49 -32.89 -1.13
N VAL A 414 -4.13 -33.90 -1.91
CA VAL A 414 -2.73 -34.17 -2.29
C VAL A 414 -2.14 -33.01 -3.08
N GLY A 415 -2.86 -32.49 -4.08
CA GLY A 415 -2.43 -31.32 -4.84
C GLY A 415 -2.30 -30.06 -3.96
N ALA A 416 -3.25 -29.84 -3.05
CA ALA A 416 -3.25 -28.72 -2.11
C ALA A 416 -2.05 -28.76 -1.16
N VAL A 417 -1.75 -29.93 -0.59
CA VAL A 417 -0.58 -30.15 0.29
C VAL A 417 0.72 -29.96 -0.48
N ALA A 418 0.86 -30.52 -1.68
CA ALA A 418 2.04 -30.34 -2.53
C ALA A 418 2.30 -28.85 -2.83
N GLY A 419 1.25 -28.12 -3.21
CA GLY A 419 1.33 -26.68 -3.44
C GLY A 419 1.75 -25.89 -2.20
N LEU A 420 1.21 -26.25 -1.03
CA LEU A 420 1.53 -25.63 0.26
C LEU A 420 3.01 -25.84 0.64
N PHE A 421 3.55 -27.04 0.45
CA PHE A 421 4.98 -27.30 0.65
C PHE A 421 5.85 -26.46 -0.27
N GLY A 422 5.51 -26.37 -1.56
CA GLY A 422 6.22 -25.49 -2.49
C GLY A 422 6.18 -24.02 -2.07
N ARG A 423 5.06 -23.57 -1.50
CA ARG A 423 4.93 -22.21 -0.98
C ARG A 423 5.77 -21.97 0.27
N PHE A 424 5.78 -22.90 1.22
CA PHE A 424 6.64 -22.80 2.41
C PHE A 424 8.12 -22.82 2.05
N TYR A 425 8.51 -23.66 1.09
CA TYR A 425 9.89 -23.72 0.61
C TYR A 425 10.33 -22.40 -0.01
N ALA A 426 9.57 -21.88 -0.98
CA ALA A 426 9.90 -20.60 -1.64
C ALA A 426 10.00 -19.43 -0.65
N GLU A 427 9.19 -19.45 0.41
CA GLU A 427 9.22 -18.46 1.45
C GLU A 427 10.40 -18.63 2.42
N SER A 428 10.78 -19.87 2.74
CA SER A 428 11.96 -20.14 3.57
C SER A 428 13.26 -19.64 2.94
N THR A 429 13.29 -19.55 1.61
CA THR A 429 14.44 -19.06 0.84
C THR A 429 14.43 -17.55 0.60
N SER A 430 13.34 -16.84 0.88
CA SER A 430 13.27 -15.38 0.70
C SER A 430 13.69 -14.66 1.98
N GLU A 431 14.66 -13.74 1.88
CA GLU A 431 15.01 -12.85 2.99
C GLU A 431 13.83 -11.93 3.32
N ARG A 432 13.19 -12.14 4.48
CA ARG A 432 12.10 -11.28 4.97
C ARG A 432 12.67 -10.03 5.64
N SER A 433 13.07 -9.04 4.84
CA SER A 433 13.49 -7.74 5.39
C SER A 433 12.30 -6.79 5.61
N ASN A 434 11.22 -6.93 4.84
CA ASN A 434 10.14 -5.93 4.76
C ASN A 434 8.74 -6.40 5.14
N ASP A 435 7.89 -5.43 5.48
CA ASP A 435 6.48 -5.62 5.80
C ASP A 435 5.67 -5.89 4.52
N ASP A 436 5.21 -7.13 4.35
CA ASP A 436 4.44 -7.59 3.18
C ASP A 436 2.93 -7.26 3.26
N TYR A 437 2.48 -6.49 4.26
CA TYR A 437 1.07 -6.10 4.44
C TYR A 437 0.09 -7.29 4.40
N GLY A 438 0.53 -8.47 4.87
CA GLY A 438 -0.27 -9.69 4.89
C GLY A 438 -0.49 -10.33 3.50
N LEU A 439 0.28 -9.96 2.47
CA LEU A 439 0.29 -10.64 1.18
C LEU A 439 0.74 -12.10 1.31
N PHE A 440 1.70 -12.37 2.21
CA PHE A 440 2.08 -13.74 2.57
C PHE A 440 0.87 -14.57 2.99
N SER A 441 0.07 -14.05 3.92
CA SER A 441 -1.14 -14.71 4.42
C SER A 441 -2.17 -14.92 3.31
N ALA A 442 -2.35 -13.94 2.41
CA ALA A 442 -3.24 -14.09 1.27
C ALA A 442 -2.79 -15.22 0.33
N ARG A 443 -1.49 -15.32 0.04
CA ARG A 443 -0.93 -16.40 -0.79
C ARG A 443 -1.02 -17.76 -0.10
N LEU A 444 -0.86 -17.80 1.23
CA LEU A 444 -0.98 -19.03 2.02
C LEU A 444 -2.40 -19.62 1.94
N ILE A 445 -3.42 -18.77 1.88
CA ILE A 445 -4.82 -19.18 1.70
C ILE A 445 -5.09 -19.56 0.23
N ALA A 446 -4.52 -18.82 -0.72
CA ALA A 446 -4.74 -19.04 -2.16
C ALA A 446 -4.16 -20.37 -2.66
N THR A 447 -2.96 -20.70 -2.19
CA THR A 447 -2.15 -21.76 -2.78
C THR A 447 -2.83 -23.14 -2.67
N PRO A 448 -3.34 -23.57 -1.50
CA PRO A 448 -4.05 -24.84 -1.38
C PRO A 448 -5.26 -24.93 -2.32
N LEU A 449 -6.02 -23.85 -2.46
CA LEU A 449 -7.20 -23.81 -3.32
C LEU A 449 -6.85 -24.05 -4.79
N LEU A 450 -5.89 -23.28 -5.31
CA LEU A 450 -5.46 -23.37 -6.70
C LEU A 450 -4.73 -24.69 -6.98
N SER A 451 -3.92 -25.16 -6.03
CA SER A 451 -3.12 -26.39 -6.16
C SER A 451 -3.96 -27.65 -6.06
N GLY A 452 -4.99 -27.64 -5.21
CA GLY A 452 -5.96 -28.74 -5.17
C GLY A 452 -6.78 -28.83 -6.45
N LEU A 453 -7.26 -27.70 -6.97
CA LEU A 453 -7.95 -27.67 -8.27
C LEU A 453 -7.04 -28.12 -9.42
N ALA A 454 -5.79 -27.67 -9.43
CA ALA A 454 -4.80 -28.11 -10.41
C ALA A 454 -4.51 -29.61 -10.29
N GLY A 455 -4.46 -30.15 -9.06
CA GLY A 455 -4.30 -31.59 -8.83
C GLY A 455 -5.42 -32.41 -9.45
N VAL A 456 -6.69 -32.05 -9.21
CA VAL A 456 -7.86 -32.71 -9.82
C VAL A 456 -7.86 -32.55 -11.34
N GLY A 457 -7.60 -31.35 -11.85
CA GLY A 457 -7.52 -31.08 -13.28
C GLY A 457 -6.37 -31.84 -13.96
N GLY A 458 -5.24 -32.00 -13.28
CA GLY A 458 -4.10 -32.78 -13.73
C GLY A 458 -4.44 -34.25 -13.94
N VAL A 459 -5.14 -34.87 -12.98
CA VAL A 459 -5.64 -36.25 -13.11
C VAL A 459 -6.58 -36.36 -14.31
N LEU A 460 -7.53 -35.43 -14.45
CA LEU A 460 -8.43 -35.43 -15.60
C LEU A 460 -7.68 -35.35 -16.94
N ILE A 461 -6.67 -34.46 -17.03
CA ILE A 461 -5.82 -34.34 -18.23
C ILE A 461 -5.08 -35.65 -18.51
N THR A 462 -4.48 -36.29 -17.50
CA THR A 462 -3.75 -37.55 -17.68
C THR A 462 -4.63 -38.68 -18.22
N VAL A 463 -5.92 -38.69 -17.88
CA VAL A 463 -6.87 -39.71 -18.34
C VAL A 463 -7.48 -39.36 -19.70
N VAL A 464 -7.66 -38.08 -20.01
CA VAL A 464 -8.21 -37.62 -21.30
C VAL A 464 -7.15 -37.60 -22.41
N LEU A 465 -5.86 -37.44 -22.08
CA LEU A 465 -4.79 -37.35 -23.08
C LEU A 465 -4.71 -38.57 -24.04
N PRO A 466 -4.87 -39.82 -23.58
CA PRO A 466 -4.98 -40.98 -24.48
C PRO A 466 -6.19 -40.95 -25.41
N VAL A 467 -7.31 -40.32 -25.02
CA VAL A 467 -8.51 -40.17 -25.86
C VAL A 467 -8.21 -39.32 -27.09
N LEU A 468 -7.40 -38.27 -26.94
CA LEU A 468 -6.93 -37.46 -28.07
C LEU A 468 -6.06 -38.26 -29.05
N SER A 469 -5.54 -39.42 -28.62
CA SER A 469 -4.79 -40.37 -29.44
C SER A 469 -5.67 -41.47 -30.06
N GLY A 470 -7.00 -41.32 -30.02
CA GLY A 470 -7.97 -42.23 -30.65
C GLY A 470 -8.50 -43.36 -29.76
N GLN A 471 -8.18 -43.36 -28.47
CA GLN A 471 -8.74 -44.32 -27.51
C GLN A 471 -10.19 -43.93 -27.09
N PRO A 472 -11.06 -44.89 -26.78
CA PRO A 472 -12.42 -44.60 -26.29
C PRO A 472 -12.38 -43.85 -24.95
N VAL A 473 -13.33 -42.93 -24.76
CA VAL A 473 -13.45 -42.13 -23.51
C VAL A 473 -13.73 -43.06 -22.33
N PRO A 474 -12.86 -43.09 -21.30
CA PRO A 474 -13.13 -43.84 -20.07
C PRO A 474 -14.34 -43.25 -19.33
N GLY A 475 -15.18 -44.11 -18.75
CA GLY A 475 -16.24 -43.68 -17.83
C GLY A 475 -15.65 -43.02 -16.57
N LEU A 476 -16.40 -42.12 -15.93
CA LEU A 476 -15.98 -41.37 -14.73
C LEU A 476 -15.49 -42.27 -13.58
N ASP A 477 -16.06 -43.46 -13.46
CA ASP A 477 -15.68 -44.53 -12.54
C ASP A 477 -14.23 -44.98 -12.74
N LYS A 478 -13.73 -44.99 -13.98
CA LYS A 478 -12.34 -45.32 -14.33
C LYS A 478 -11.39 -44.13 -14.20
N ILE A 479 -11.90 -42.91 -14.37
CA ILE A 479 -11.12 -41.67 -14.24
C ILE A 479 -10.71 -41.44 -12.78
N PHE A 480 -11.65 -41.62 -11.85
CA PHE A 480 -11.45 -41.32 -10.43
C PHE A 480 -11.24 -42.59 -9.59
N THR A 481 -10.27 -43.41 -9.99
CA THR A 481 -9.78 -44.53 -9.17
C THR A 481 -8.57 -44.08 -8.35
N LEU A 482 -8.49 -44.47 -7.08
CA LEU A 482 -7.33 -44.17 -6.23
C LEU A 482 -6.12 -45.01 -6.67
N ASN A 483 -5.43 -44.56 -7.71
CA ASN A 483 -4.19 -45.15 -8.21
C ASN A 483 -3.00 -44.26 -7.87
N SER A 484 -1.88 -44.87 -7.48
CA SER A 484 -0.59 -44.22 -7.27
C SER A 484 -0.17 -43.29 -8.41
N GLN A 485 -0.44 -43.64 -9.67
CA GLN A 485 -0.10 -42.81 -10.83
C GLN A 485 -0.90 -41.50 -10.86
N TYR A 486 -2.19 -41.55 -10.54
CA TYR A 486 -3.04 -40.35 -10.48
C TYR A 486 -2.74 -39.51 -9.25
N LEU A 487 -2.36 -40.13 -8.13
CA LEU A 487 -1.84 -39.39 -6.97
C LEU A 487 -0.55 -38.64 -7.33
N PHE A 488 0.37 -39.29 -8.06
CA PHE A 488 1.58 -38.63 -8.54
C PHE A 488 1.27 -37.48 -9.51
N ALA A 489 0.34 -37.68 -10.45
CA ALA A 489 -0.13 -36.61 -11.32
C ALA A 489 -0.71 -35.44 -10.51
N ALA A 490 -1.54 -35.70 -9.50
CA ALA A 490 -2.09 -34.68 -8.63
C ALA A 490 -1.00 -33.89 -7.89
N ILE A 491 0.09 -34.55 -7.45
CA ILE A 491 1.26 -33.88 -6.85
C ILE A 491 1.93 -32.96 -7.87
N VAL A 492 2.29 -33.48 -9.05
CA VAL A 492 3.01 -32.73 -10.09
C VAL A 492 2.21 -31.50 -10.51
N PHE A 493 0.92 -31.67 -10.79
CA PHE A 493 0.05 -30.56 -11.17
C PHE A 493 -0.27 -29.63 -9.99
N GLY A 494 -0.29 -30.14 -8.75
CA GLY A 494 -0.40 -29.34 -7.54
C GLY A 494 0.78 -28.37 -7.34
N PHE A 495 1.96 -28.67 -7.89
CA PHE A 495 3.07 -27.70 -7.89
C PHE A 495 2.93 -26.59 -8.95
N THR A 496 2.13 -26.80 -9.99
CA THR A 496 2.02 -25.88 -11.14
C THR A 496 1.58 -24.45 -10.77
N PRO A 497 0.62 -24.23 -9.85
CA PRO A 497 0.24 -22.87 -9.47
C PRO A 497 1.39 -22.05 -8.90
N ASN A 498 2.37 -22.67 -8.24
CA ASN A 498 3.57 -21.95 -7.78
C ASN A 498 4.40 -21.39 -8.95
N LEU A 499 4.34 -22.02 -10.13
CA LEU A 499 4.97 -21.51 -11.36
C LEU A 499 4.18 -20.36 -12.00
N LEU A 500 2.84 -20.40 -11.95
CA LEU A 500 1.99 -19.31 -12.46
C LEU A 500 2.04 -18.07 -11.54
N ILE A 501 2.04 -18.31 -10.23
CA ILE A 501 2.17 -17.27 -9.19
C ILE A 501 3.54 -16.58 -9.27
N LYS A 502 4.54 -17.18 -9.93
CA LYS A 502 5.87 -16.60 -10.15
C LYS A 502 5.81 -15.23 -10.83
N SER A 503 4.85 -15.01 -11.74
CA SER A 503 4.64 -13.70 -12.38
C SER A 503 4.13 -12.63 -11.40
N LEU A 504 3.22 -12.99 -10.49
CA LEU A 504 2.74 -12.10 -9.42
C LEU A 504 3.83 -11.88 -8.37
N GLN A 505 4.62 -12.91 -8.07
CA GLN A 505 5.80 -12.80 -7.22
C GLN A 505 6.82 -11.83 -7.82
N GLN A 506 7.10 -11.90 -9.12
CA GLN A 506 8.01 -10.96 -9.79
C GLN A 506 7.53 -9.50 -9.66
N ARG A 507 6.23 -9.25 -9.87
CA ARG A 507 5.67 -7.89 -9.70
C ARG A 507 5.79 -7.39 -8.27
N VAL A 508 5.53 -8.25 -7.30
CA VAL A 508 5.64 -7.91 -5.87
C VAL A 508 7.09 -7.74 -5.45
N GLN A 509 7.99 -8.60 -5.93
CA GLN A 509 9.41 -8.52 -5.66
C GLN A 509 9.97 -7.22 -6.23
N LYS A 510 9.51 -6.81 -7.42
CA LYS A 510 9.82 -5.51 -7.99
C LYS A 510 9.41 -4.39 -7.04
N TYR A 511 8.16 -4.34 -6.59
CA TYR A 511 7.72 -3.33 -5.61
C TYR A 511 8.49 -3.38 -4.30
N THR A 512 8.82 -4.57 -3.81
CA THR A 512 9.55 -4.75 -2.53
C THR A 512 10.99 -4.27 -2.65
N THR A 513 11.67 -4.63 -3.74
CA THR A 513 13.06 -4.21 -4.02
C THR A 513 13.11 -2.70 -4.24
N GLU A 514 12.14 -2.14 -4.96
CA GLU A 514 12.00 -0.69 -5.15
C GLU A 514 11.72 0.04 -3.84
N LEU A 515 10.92 -0.54 -2.94
CA LEU A 515 10.70 0.00 -1.60
C LEU A 515 11.96 -0.08 -0.73
N GLU A 516 12.68 -1.22 -0.74
CA GLU A 516 13.93 -1.41 0.00
C GLU A 516 14.97 -0.39 -0.41
N SER A 517 15.21 -0.31 -1.71
CA SER A 517 16.16 0.64 -2.28
C SER A 517 15.80 2.09 -1.93
N SER A 518 14.52 2.45 -1.95
CA SER A 518 14.10 3.80 -1.51
C SER A 518 14.24 4.04 0.00
N LYS A 519 14.34 3.01 0.85
CA LYS A 519 14.49 3.15 2.31
C LYS A 519 15.94 3.03 2.79
N ALA A 520 16.79 2.36 2.02
CA ALA A 520 18.10 1.88 2.45
C ALA A 520 19.13 2.99 2.77
N GLY A 521 18.86 4.26 2.45
CA GLY A 521 19.69 5.38 2.94
C GLY A 521 19.81 5.39 4.47
N GLY A 522 18.76 5.03 5.21
CA GLY A 522 18.78 5.04 6.68
C GLY A 522 19.40 3.83 7.38
N ALA A 523 19.79 2.76 6.67
CA ALA A 523 20.13 1.47 7.31
C ALA A 523 21.62 1.11 7.32
N VAL A 524 22.50 1.93 6.71
CA VAL A 524 23.91 1.60 6.53
C VAL A 524 24.79 1.96 7.75
N ASN A 525 24.30 2.75 8.71
CA ASN A 525 25.10 3.19 9.88
C ASN A 525 24.91 2.41 11.20
N GLU A 526 24.12 1.33 11.24
CA GLU A 526 23.95 0.52 12.47
C GLU A 526 24.72 -0.82 12.46
N LYS A 527 25.65 -1.03 11.53
CA LYS A 527 26.59 -2.16 11.57
C LYS A 527 28.03 -1.66 11.64
N LYS A 528 28.44 -1.18 12.81
CA LYS A 528 29.83 -1.26 13.25
C LYS A 528 29.93 -1.43 14.75
#